data_AF-A0A0T5ZT61-F1
#
_entry.id   AF-A0A0T5ZT61-F1
#
_cell.length_a   1.000
_cell.length_b   1.000
_cell.length_c   1.000
_cell.angle_alpha   90.00
_cell.angle_beta   90.00
_cell.angle_gamma   90.00
#
_symmetry.space_group_name_H-M   'P 1'
#
loop_
_entity.id
_entity.type
_entity.pdbx_description
1 polymer ?
#
loop_
_entity_poly.entity_id
_entity_poly.type
_entity_poly.pdbx_seq_one_letter_code
_entity_poly.pdbx_strand_id
1 'polypeptide(L)'
;MNGTNRFIIHKHKTTNPHYDLRIEIEGILKSWIIPKTLPAEINEKRLAIEDEDQDPGIIETKGVINDGYGIGEAELWDSGTYELREKGSSKIIFETQGVKFYGRFVLLLPSWGKLSKKRLWVLFASPSTR
;
A
#
# COMPACT_ATOMS: atom_id res chain seq x y z
N MET A 1 18.08 15.54 -1.21
CA MET A 1 16.82 16.20 -0.78
C MET A 1 15.94 15.10 -0.22
N ASN A 2 15.85 14.94 1.10
CA ASN A 2 14.92 13.99 1.70
C ASN A 2 13.54 14.66 1.73
N GLY A 3 12.91 14.72 0.56
CA GLY A 3 11.51 15.12 0.46
C GLY A 3 10.66 14.10 1.19
N THR A 4 9.72 14.56 1.99
CA THR A 4 8.74 13.70 2.66
C THR A 4 7.90 13.04 1.56
N ASN A 5 8.04 11.73 1.37
CA ASN A 5 7.28 10.98 0.37
C ASN A 5 5.82 10.85 0.81
N ARG A 6 4.89 10.59 -0.12
CA ARG A 6 3.47 10.44 0.20
C ARG A 6 3.01 9.00 0.11
N PHE A 7 2.02 8.66 0.91
CA PHE A 7 1.27 7.43 0.77
C PHE A 7 -0.22 7.73 0.59
N ILE A 8 -0.91 6.85 -0.13
CA ILE A 8 -2.33 6.94 -0.41
C ILE A 8 -2.93 5.56 -0.20
N ILE A 9 -4.09 5.51 0.44
CA ILE A 9 -4.86 4.28 0.58
C ILE A 9 -6.28 4.53 0.10
N HIS A 10 -6.66 3.82 -0.96
CA HIS A 10 -8.04 3.75 -1.39
C HIS A 10 -8.71 2.49 -0.84
N LYS A 11 -9.99 2.59 -0.52
CA LYS A 11 -10.84 1.43 -0.23
C LYS A 11 -11.81 1.25 -1.39
N HIS A 12 -11.79 0.06 -1.99
CA HIS A 12 -12.69 -0.31 -3.07
C HIS A 12 -13.89 -1.05 -2.49
N LYS A 13 -15.08 -0.48 -2.62
CA LYS A 13 -16.35 -1.09 -2.18
C LYS A 13 -16.98 -1.85 -3.35
N THR A 14 -16.38 -2.99 -3.69
CA THR A 14 -16.87 -3.88 -4.75
C THR A 14 -17.43 -5.18 -4.15
N THR A 15 -17.80 -6.14 -4.98
CA THR A 15 -18.14 -7.51 -4.52
C THR A 15 -17.02 -8.19 -3.74
N ASN A 16 -15.76 -7.78 -3.98
CA ASN A 16 -14.59 -8.21 -3.21
C ASN A 16 -13.90 -6.96 -2.63
N PRO A 17 -14.37 -6.44 -1.48
CA PRO A 17 -13.79 -5.24 -0.89
C PRO A 17 -12.31 -5.42 -0.58
N HIS A 18 -11.52 -4.44 -0.98
CA HIS A 18 -10.07 -4.45 -0.77
C HIS A 18 -9.56 -3.03 -0.58
N TYR A 19 -8.29 -2.92 -0.20
CA TYR A 19 -7.58 -1.66 -0.09
C TYR A 19 -6.45 -1.62 -1.08
N ASP A 20 -6.22 -0.48 -1.68
CA ASP A 20 -5.05 -0.25 -2.50
C ASP A 20 -4.09 0.65 -1.74
N LEU A 21 -2.98 0.08 -1.28
CA LEU A 21 -1.88 0.82 -0.67
C LEU A 21 -0.92 1.30 -1.75
N ARG A 22 -0.64 2.59 -1.75
CA ARG A 22 0.30 3.23 -2.67
C ARG A 22 1.34 4.03 -1.89
N ILE A 23 2.62 3.86 -2.24
CA ILE A 23 3.71 4.68 -1.69
C ILE A 23 4.53 5.30 -2.82
N GLU A 24 4.81 6.60 -2.69
CA GLU A 24 5.56 7.38 -3.67
C GLU A 24 7.06 7.11 -3.59
N ILE A 25 7.62 6.51 -4.64
CA ILE A 25 9.04 6.21 -4.77
C ILE A 25 9.51 6.82 -6.09
N GLU A 26 10.48 7.73 -6.01
CA GLU A 26 11.07 8.36 -7.20
C GLU A 26 10.02 9.04 -8.12
N GLY A 27 8.98 9.63 -7.50
CA GLY A 27 7.90 10.34 -8.19
C GLY A 27 6.79 9.45 -8.78
N ILE A 28 6.87 8.12 -8.56
CA ILE A 28 5.87 7.15 -9.03
C ILE A 28 5.22 6.48 -7.81
N LEU A 29 3.91 6.24 -7.85
CA LEU A 29 3.24 5.45 -6.83
C LEU A 29 3.40 3.96 -7.13
N LYS A 30 4.20 3.28 -6.30
CA LYS A 30 4.22 1.82 -6.27
C LYS A 30 2.96 1.33 -5.56
N SER A 31 2.28 0.33 -6.12
CA SER A 31 0.93 -0.07 -5.73
C SER A 31 0.84 -1.52 -5.25
N TRP A 32 0.03 -1.75 -4.23
CA TRP A 32 -0.32 -3.08 -3.75
C TRP A 32 -1.81 -3.16 -3.40
N ILE A 33 -2.47 -4.20 -3.90
CA ILE A 33 -3.82 -4.59 -3.51
C ILE A 33 -3.76 -5.43 -2.25
N ILE A 34 -4.47 -5.01 -1.21
CA ILE A 34 -4.62 -5.67 0.08
C ILE A 34 -6.05 -6.23 0.16
N PRO A 35 -6.27 -7.55 -0.07
CA PRO A 35 -7.63 -8.11 -0.17
C PRO A 35 -8.41 -8.14 1.14
N LYS A 36 -7.73 -7.90 2.27
CA LYS A 36 -8.31 -7.86 3.61
C LYS A 36 -8.11 -6.46 4.20
N THR A 37 -8.48 -6.27 5.45
CA THR A 37 -8.14 -5.06 6.19
C THR A 37 -6.63 -4.84 6.26
N LEU A 38 -6.20 -3.58 6.35
CA LEU A 38 -4.82 -3.23 6.67
C LEU A 38 -4.43 -3.79 8.05
N PRO A 39 -3.14 -4.05 8.32
CA PRO A 39 -2.70 -4.45 9.65
C PRO A 39 -2.99 -3.33 10.66
N ALA A 40 -3.73 -3.64 11.72
CA ALA A 40 -3.94 -2.72 12.85
C ALA A 40 -3.00 -3.01 14.02
N GLU A 41 -2.50 -4.25 14.11
CA GLU A 41 -1.67 -4.74 15.22
C GLU A 41 -0.36 -5.37 14.70
N ILE A 42 0.69 -5.36 15.53
CA ILE A 42 2.06 -5.83 15.18
C ILE A 42 2.11 -7.31 14.72
N ASN A 43 1.19 -8.14 15.19
CA ASN A 43 1.17 -9.58 14.84
C ASN A 43 0.32 -9.91 13.60
N GLU A 44 -0.32 -8.91 12.99
CA GLU A 44 -1.14 -9.11 11.81
C GLU A 44 -0.31 -9.07 10.52
N LYS A 45 -0.40 -10.16 9.75
CA LYS A 45 0.17 -10.25 8.40
C LYS A 45 -0.94 -10.21 7.36
N ARG A 46 -0.78 -9.36 6.36
CA ARG A 46 -1.72 -9.21 5.24
C ARG A 46 -1.03 -9.53 3.93
N LEU A 47 -1.73 -10.25 3.05
CA LEU A 47 -1.29 -10.41 1.68
C LEU A 47 -1.35 -9.04 0.99
N ALA A 48 -0.29 -8.70 0.25
CA ALA A 48 -0.17 -7.50 -0.54
C ALA A 48 0.21 -7.90 -1.97
N ILE A 49 -0.72 -7.81 -2.90
CA ILE A 49 -0.53 -8.22 -4.30
C ILE A 49 0.03 -7.01 -5.04
N GLU A 50 1.25 -7.12 -5.59
CA GLU A 50 1.83 -6.04 -6.39
C GLU A 50 0.94 -5.77 -7.61
N ASP A 51 0.70 -4.49 -7.85
CA ASP A 51 -0.12 -4.01 -8.96
C ASP A 51 0.60 -2.90 -9.72
N GLU A 52 -0.03 -2.41 -10.79
CA GLU A 52 0.59 -1.45 -11.70
C GLU A 52 0.91 -0.12 -11.00
N ASP A 53 2.05 0.45 -11.39
CA ASP A 53 2.46 1.78 -10.97
C ASP A 53 1.39 2.81 -11.34
N GLN A 54 1.20 3.82 -10.48
CA GLN A 54 0.23 4.88 -10.70
C GLN A 54 0.88 6.27 -10.64
N ASP A 55 0.27 7.23 -11.30
CA ASP A 55 0.68 8.62 -11.21
C ASP A 55 0.25 9.24 -9.86
N PRO A 56 1.06 10.15 -9.28
CA PRO A 56 0.71 10.81 -8.02
C PRO A 56 -0.61 11.60 -8.03
N GLY A 57 -1.13 11.93 -9.23
CA GLY A 57 -2.44 12.58 -9.40
C GLY A 57 -3.64 11.70 -9.03
N ILE A 58 -3.45 10.39 -8.85
CA ILE A 58 -4.54 9.45 -8.52
C ILE A 58 -5.20 9.70 -7.16
N ILE A 59 -4.61 10.52 -6.28
CA ILE A 59 -5.17 10.86 -4.97
C ILE A 59 -6.57 11.48 -5.07
N GLU A 60 -6.88 12.15 -6.19
CA GLU A 60 -8.15 12.84 -6.41
C GLU A 60 -9.25 11.91 -6.91
N THR A 61 -8.95 10.63 -7.18
CA THR A 61 -9.91 9.65 -7.68
C THR A 61 -10.99 9.37 -6.62
N LYS A 62 -12.04 10.17 -6.65
CA LYS A 62 -13.35 9.89 -6.06
C LYS A 62 -14.28 9.56 -7.21
N GLY A 63 -14.71 8.30 -7.34
CA GLY A 63 -15.59 7.93 -8.43
C GLY A 63 -15.96 6.46 -8.48
N VAL A 64 -17.01 6.18 -9.25
CA VAL A 64 -17.38 4.82 -9.66
C VAL A 64 -16.43 4.40 -10.77
N ILE A 65 -15.63 3.38 -10.53
CA ILE A 65 -14.84 2.71 -11.55
C ILE A 65 -15.83 1.90 -12.40
N ASN A 66 -15.93 2.23 -13.69
CA ASN A 66 -16.96 1.69 -14.58
C ASN A 66 -16.54 0.42 -15.35
N ASP A 67 -15.25 0.06 -15.34
CA ASP A 67 -14.72 -1.17 -15.94
C ASP A 67 -13.45 -1.69 -15.23
N GLY A 68 -13.04 -2.92 -15.55
CA GLY A 68 -11.82 -3.53 -15.01
C GLY A 68 -11.92 -4.17 -13.61
N TYR A 69 -10.78 -4.52 -13.01
CA TYR A 69 -10.73 -5.02 -11.63
C TYR A 69 -10.83 -3.82 -10.69
N GLY A 70 -11.87 -3.77 -9.86
CA GLY A 70 -12.17 -2.60 -9.02
C GLY A 70 -13.49 -1.89 -9.36
N ILE A 71 -14.31 -2.42 -10.28
CA ILE A 71 -15.66 -1.91 -10.60
C ILE A 71 -16.48 -1.66 -9.32
N GLY A 72 -16.86 -0.42 -9.09
CA GLY A 72 -17.52 0.06 -7.87
C GLY A 72 -16.93 1.36 -7.36
N GLU A 73 -17.38 1.81 -6.18
CA GLU A 73 -16.90 3.05 -5.57
C GLU A 73 -15.51 2.83 -4.96
N ALA A 74 -14.53 3.62 -5.43
CA ALA A 74 -13.26 3.81 -4.75
C ALA A 74 -13.34 5.07 -3.89
N GLU A 75 -13.04 4.94 -2.60
CA GLU A 75 -12.98 6.07 -1.68
C GLU A 75 -11.57 6.24 -1.12
N LEU A 76 -11.12 7.48 -0.97
CA LEU A 76 -9.92 7.78 -0.21
C LEU A 76 -10.14 7.38 1.26
N TRP A 77 -9.44 6.33 1.69
CA TRP A 77 -9.57 5.80 3.04
C TRP A 77 -8.62 6.50 4.01
N ASP A 78 -7.36 6.69 3.60
CA ASP A 78 -6.37 7.51 4.30
C ASP A 78 -5.28 8.00 3.33
N SER A 79 -4.60 9.07 3.70
CA SER A 79 -3.40 9.55 3.02
C SER A 79 -2.53 10.35 3.98
N GLY A 80 -1.27 10.54 3.60
CA GLY A 80 -0.36 11.34 4.37
C GLY A 80 1.05 11.25 3.84
N THR A 81 2.00 11.54 4.72
CA THR A 81 3.41 11.44 4.41
C THR A 81 4.01 10.18 5.00
N TYR A 82 5.15 9.75 4.47
CA TYR A 82 5.93 8.67 5.07
C TYR A 82 7.43 8.92 4.94
N GLU A 83 8.18 8.30 5.85
CA GLU A 83 9.63 8.22 5.80
C GLU A 83 10.05 6.82 5.31
N LEU A 84 10.82 6.78 4.22
CA LEU A 84 11.40 5.54 3.74
C LEU A 84 12.61 5.17 4.63
N ARG A 85 12.55 4.00 5.26
CA ARG A 85 13.63 3.50 6.15
C ARG A 85 14.55 2.53 5.42
N GLU A 86 14.00 1.66 4.58
CA GLU A 86 14.75 0.67 3.80
C GLU A 86 14.02 0.41 2.47
N LYS A 87 14.76 0.34 1.36
CA LYS A 87 14.25 -0.10 0.05
C LYS A 87 15.22 -1.10 -0.54
N GLY A 88 14.80 -2.35 -0.62
CA GLY A 88 15.47 -3.43 -1.33
C GLY A 88 14.53 -4.13 -2.30
N SER A 89 15.08 -5.02 -3.12
CA SER A 89 14.30 -5.75 -4.14
C SER A 89 13.23 -6.69 -3.58
N SER A 90 13.31 -7.02 -2.30
CA SER A 90 12.35 -7.92 -1.63
C SER A 90 11.93 -7.48 -0.23
N LYS A 91 12.28 -6.25 0.16
CA LYS A 91 11.92 -5.71 1.45
C LYS A 91 11.85 -4.19 1.37
N ILE A 92 10.76 -3.62 1.86
CA ILE A 92 10.59 -2.18 2.00
C ILE A 92 10.13 -1.91 3.42
N ILE A 93 10.83 -1.04 4.13
CA ILE A 93 10.42 -0.53 5.45
C ILE A 93 10.11 0.94 5.30
N PHE A 94 8.95 1.35 5.79
CA PHE A 94 8.49 2.73 5.74
C PHE A 94 7.68 3.06 6.99
N GLU A 95 7.70 4.32 7.38
CA GLU A 95 7.01 4.82 8.56
C GLU A 95 6.03 5.91 8.17
N THR A 96 4.74 5.67 8.34
CA THR A 96 3.66 6.52 7.85
C THR A 96 3.18 7.48 8.93
N GLN A 97 2.76 8.66 8.49
CA GLN A 97 2.09 9.69 9.27
C GLN A 97 0.76 9.99 8.58
N GLY A 98 -0.22 9.14 8.86
CA GLY A 98 -1.61 9.25 8.42
C GLY A 98 -2.58 9.52 9.56
N VAL A 99 -3.85 9.69 9.24
CA VAL A 99 -4.90 9.81 10.27
C VAL A 99 -5.28 8.44 10.83
N LYS A 100 -5.32 7.42 9.97
CA LYS A 100 -5.74 6.05 10.32
C LYS A 100 -4.60 5.03 10.19
N PHE A 101 -3.68 5.26 9.26
CA PHE A 101 -2.54 4.42 8.94
C PHE A 101 -1.26 5.12 9.33
N TYR A 102 -0.84 4.89 10.57
CA TYR A 102 0.34 5.51 11.16
C TYR A 102 1.27 4.46 11.77
N GLY A 103 2.54 4.79 11.88
CA GLY A 103 3.57 3.91 12.43
C GLY A 103 4.38 3.19 11.36
N ARG A 104 5.19 2.23 11.78
CA ARG A 104 6.15 1.55 10.90
C ARG A 104 5.57 0.27 10.32
N PHE A 105 5.72 0.11 9.00
CA PHE A 105 5.27 -1.03 8.24
C PHE A 105 6.39 -1.64 7.42
N VAL A 106 6.23 -2.93 7.13
CA VAL A 106 7.15 -3.72 6.32
C VAL A 106 6.36 -4.38 5.21
N LEU A 107 6.82 -4.20 3.97
CA LEU A 107 6.47 -5.03 2.82
C LEU A 107 7.62 -6.01 2.59
N LEU A 108 7.34 -7.30 2.74
CA LEU A 108 8.31 -8.37 2.51
C LEU A 108 7.86 -9.23 1.32
N LEU A 109 8.76 -9.48 0.37
CA LEU A 109 8.53 -10.38 -0.74
C LEU A 109 9.22 -11.73 -0.49
N PRO A 110 8.50 -12.72 0.06
CA PRO A 110 9.07 -14.04 0.32
C PRO A 110 9.36 -14.79 -1.00
N SER A 111 10.22 -15.80 -0.95
CA SER A 111 10.62 -16.57 -2.13
C SER A 111 9.42 -17.16 -2.90
N TRP A 112 8.41 -17.68 -2.19
CA TRP A 112 7.19 -18.20 -2.83
C TRP A 112 6.39 -17.10 -3.54
N GLY A 113 6.40 -15.87 -3.02
CA GLY A 113 5.72 -14.74 -3.62
C GLY A 113 6.49 -14.11 -4.78
N LYS A 114 7.78 -14.42 -4.94
CA LYS A 114 8.56 -14.08 -6.14
C LYS A 114 8.21 -14.97 -7.33
N LEU A 115 7.82 -16.22 -7.07
CA LEU A 115 7.55 -17.24 -8.10
C LEU A 115 6.13 -17.15 -8.68
N SER A 116 5.24 -16.37 -8.08
CA SER A 116 3.88 -16.17 -8.56
C SER A 116 3.82 -15.20 -9.74
N LYS A 117 2.81 -15.37 -10.61
CA LYS A 117 2.59 -14.54 -11.81
C LYS A 117 2.50 -13.05 -11.51
N LYS A 118 1.79 -12.68 -10.43
CA LYS A 118 1.89 -11.36 -9.78
C LYS A 118 2.78 -11.49 -8.56
N ARG A 119 3.65 -10.52 -8.26
CA ARG A 119 4.54 -10.58 -7.08
C ARG A 119 3.70 -10.45 -5.80
N LEU A 120 3.74 -11.47 -4.95
CA LEU A 120 2.93 -11.55 -3.72
C LEU A 120 3.76 -11.16 -2.51
N TRP A 121 3.51 -9.98 -1.98
CA TRP A 121 4.15 -9.43 -0.81
C TRP A 121 3.34 -9.74 0.45
N VAL A 122 3.97 -9.55 1.61
CA VAL A 122 3.34 -9.59 2.93
C VAL A 122 3.55 -8.24 3.59
N LEU A 123 2.45 -7.58 3.94
CA LEU A 123 2.40 -6.33 4.70
C LEU A 123 2.17 -6.64 6.18
N PHE A 124 2.97 -6.04 7.06
CA PHE A 124 2.76 -6.12 8.51
C PHE A 124 3.31 -4.89 9.24
N ALA A 125 2.71 -4.55 10.37
CA ALA A 125 3.23 -3.52 11.27
C ALA A 125 4.48 -4.03 12.00
N SER A 126 5.42 -3.14 12.28
CA SER A 126 6.66 -3.44 13.00
C SER A 126 6.89 -2.39 14.08
N PRO A 127 7.38 -2.76 15.28
CA PRO A 127 7.74 -1.79 16.30
C PRO A 127 8.76 -0.78 15.76
N SER A 128 8.55 0.51 16.06
CA SER A 128 9.60 1.49 15.81
C SER A 128 10.77 1.22 16.77
N THR A 129 11.92 0.85 16.21
CA THR A 129 13.19 0.84 16.95
C THR A 129 13.45 2.27 17.43
N ARG A 130 13.56 2.43 18.75
CA ARG A 130 14.07 3.65 19.39
C ARG A 130 15.45 4.00 18.88
#